data_AF-A0A0D0A9L2-F1
#
_entry.id   AF-A0A0D0A9L2-F1
#
_cell.length_a   1.000
_cell.length_b   1.000
_cell.length_c   1.000
_cell.angle_alpha   90.00
_cell.angle_beta   90.00
_cell.angle_gamma   90.00
#
_symmetry.space_group_name_H-M   'P 1'
#
loop_
_entity.id
_entity.type
_entity.pdbx_description
1 polymer ?
#
loop_
_entity_poly.entity_id
_entity_poly.type
_entity_poly.pdbx_seq_one_letter_code
_entity_poly.pdbx_strand_id
1 'polypeptide(L)'
;PFSRYAVNPSWLAVKPLHNTILTIDSPDEPVIVDDQCPTAEANSSTQDTCDIYLSTLQVPVTYEGVLAIVPGLHARPPVLPPSADPDLPDILLPADGFDLIFHVGVAGRGPLRMERVGHKFGYNMKDATGSHAPIVRVMREENSNSNRGQSEPSAMERMERARLSEYLIEPPVDGTEPPKRGFGKGYESFPEEIFTEIDVEKLVHHLKKSGVEQIYSSLDAGHYLCDFIYYCSLAESKRASGKADKSTTKVIFLHCPPVDQPLSTEEVTEAIKKSVIWLCGAVAKSAIPST
;
A
#
# COMPACT_ATOMS: atom_id res chain seq x y z
N PRO A 1 14.90 9.06 -2.01
CA PRO A 1 14.83 10.49 -2.40
C PRO A 1 14.29 10.58 -3.82
N PHE A 2 13.45 11.57 -4.13
CA PHE A 2 12.90 11.73 -5.49
C PHE A 2 12.42 13.15 -5.75
N SER A 3 12.59 13.64 -6.99
CA SER A 3 12.28 15.03 -7.37
C SER A 3 12.99 16.01 -6.43
N ARG A 4 12.29 17.02 -5.91
CA ARG A 4 12.82 18.03 -4.98
C ARG A 4 13.09 17.53 -3.55
N TYR A 5 12.74 16.29 -3.22
CA TYR A 5 12.87 15.77 -1.87
C TYR A 5 14.24 15.11 -1.65
N ALA A 6 15.13 15.82 -0.96
CA ALA A 6 16.40 15.28 -0.48
C ALA A 6 16.20 14.06 0.44
N VAL A 7 15.10 14.03 1.20
CA VAL A 7 14.66 12.88 1.99
C VAL A 7 13.17 12.65 1.72
N ASN A 8 12.77 11.41 1.42
CA ASN A 8 11.38 11.10 1.09
C ASN A 8 10.52 11.05 2.36
N PRO A 9 9.45 11.87 2.48
CA PRO A 9 8.56 11.88 3.65
C PRO A 9 7.98 10.50 4.00
N SER A 10 7.63 9.69 3.00
CA SER A 10 7.10 8.35 3.27
C SER A 10 8.16 7.45 3.92
N TRP A 11 9.42 7.57 3.50
CA TRP A 11 10.52 6.83 4.10
C TRP A 11 10.81 7.29 5.53
N LEU A 12 10.75 8.60 5.80
CA LEU A 12 10.93 9.13 7.15
C LEU A 12 9.88 8.58 8.13
N ALA A 13 8.63 8.43 7.69
CA ALA A 13 7.57 7.90 8.54
C ALA A 13 7.70 6.40 8.82
N VAL A 14 8.22 5.61 7.87
CA VAL A 14 8.32 4.15 8.05
C VAL A 14 9.66 3.69 8.60
N LYS A 15 10.77 4.41 8.37
CA LYS A 15 12.11 3.99 8.82
C LYS A 15 12.16 3.64 10.32
N PRO A 16 11.55 4.43 11.24
CA PRO A 16 11.55 4.11 12.67
C PRO A 16 10.77 2.84 13.06
N LEU A 17 9.94 2.31 12.15
CA LEU A 17 9.14 1.10 12.40
C LEU A 17 9.90 -0.18 12.06
N HIS A 18 11.10 -0.09 11.49
CA HIS A 18 11.87 -1.24 11.06
C HIS A 18 12.26 -2.15 12.24
N ASN A 19 11.95 -3.44 12.13
CA ASN A 19 12.20 -4.47 13.16
C ASN A 19 11.62 -4.10 14.53
N THR A 20 10.47 -3.41 14.53
CA THR A 20 9.69 -3.14 15.74
C THR A 20 8.54 -4.13 15.90
N ILE A 21 8.03 -4.25 17.13
CA ILE A 21 6.88 -5.09 17.46
C ILE A 21 5.76 -4.17 17.96
N LEU A 22 4.55 -4.36 17.44
CA LEU A 22 3.33 -3.77 18.01
C LEU A 22 2.51 -4.87 18.66
N THR A 23 2.18 -4.71 19.94
CA THR A 23 1.34 -5.67 20.68
C THR A 23 -0.11 -5.20 20.68
N ILE A 24 -1.02 -6.13 20.38
CA ILE A 24 -2.47 -5.94 20.52
C ILE A 24 -2.89 -6.63 21.81
N ASP A 25 -3.42 -5.83 22.74
CA ASP A 25 -4.08 -6.35 23.92
C ASP A 25 -5.50 -6.82 23.53
N SER A 26 -5.85 -8.05 23.88
CA SER A 26 -7.25 -8.50 23.80
C SER A 26 -8.09 -7.66 24.77
N PRO A 27 -9.22 -7.08 24.33
CA PRO A 27 -10.08 -6.34 25.25
C PRO A 27 -10.62 -7.30 26.30
N ASP A 28 -10.50 -6.94 27.58
CA ASP A 28 -11.21 -7.62 28.67
C ASP A 28 -12.71 -7.58 28.35
N GLU A 29 -13.31 -8.71 27.99
CA GLU A 29 -14.77 -8.82 28.13
C GLU A 29 -15.04 -8.99 29.64
N PRO A 30 -15.72 -8.04 30.31
CA PRO A 30 -16.18 -8.27 31.65
C PRO A 30 -17.23 -9.39 31.58
N VAL A 31 -16.84 -10.59 32.02
CA VAL A 31 -17.79 -11.66 32.32
C VAL A 31 -18.65 -11.12 33.46
N ILE A 32 -19.86 -10.65 33.14
CA ILE A 32 -20.89 -10.39 34.15
C ILE A 32 -21.32 -11.78 34.64
N VAL A 33 -20.63 -12.28 35.67
CA VAL A 33 -21.08 -13.45 36.42
C VAL A 33 -22.19 -12.96 37.33
N ASP A 34 -23.40 -13.46 37.08
CA ASP A 34 -24.58 -13.23 37.90
C ASP A 34 -24.30 -13.71 39.35
N ASP A 35 -24.21 -12.75 40.26
CA ASP A 35 -24.56 -12.82 41.68
C ASP A 35 -23.99 -13.96 42.57
N GLN A 36 -22.65 -14.17 42.60
CA GLN A 36 -22.02 -14.92 43.71
C GLN A 36 -20.72 -14.31 44.25
N CYS A 37 -20.64 -14.33 45.59
CA CYS A 37 -19.62 -13.79 46.50
C CYS A 37 -18.17 -14.20 46.14
N PRO A 38 -17.15 -13.35 46.35
CA PRO A 38 -15.80 -13.61 45.87
C PRO A 38 -15.11 -14.70 46.71
N THR A 39 -14.76 -15.81 46.07
CA THR A 39 -13.71 -16.71 46.57
C THR A 39 -12.42 -16.37 45.84
N ALA A 40 -11.38 -16.11 46.63
CA ALA A 40 -10.07 -15.73 46.15
C ALA A 40 -9.35 -16.95 45.55
N GLU A 41 -9.55 -17.21 44.28
CA GLU A 41 -8.63 -18.01 43.46
C GLU A 41 -8.28 -17.21 42.23
N ALA A 42 -7.09 -16.60 42.26
CA ALA A 42 -6.49 -15.91 41.14
C ALA A 42 -6.16 -16.92 40.05
N ASN A 43 -7.13 -17.23 39.20
CA ASN A 43 -6.86 -17.82 37.90
C ASN A 43 -6.15 -16.75 37.08
N SER A 44 -4.85 -16.92 36.88
CA SER A 44 -4.06 -16.15 35.93
C SER A 44 -4.59 -16.42 34.52
N SER A 45 -5.63 -15.70 34.10
CA SER A 45 -6.01 -15.61 32.70
C SER A 45 -4.83 -14.97 31.98
N THR A 46 -4.05 -15.79 31.28
CA THR A 46 -3.06 -15.30 30.33
C THR A 46 -3.80 -14.42 29.33
N GLN A 47 -3.61 -13.10 29.41
CA GLN A 47 -4.11 -12.19 28.39
C GLN A 47 -3.50 -12.64 27.06
N ASP A 48 -4.35 -13.09 26.14
CA ASP A 48 -3.93 -13.46 24.80
C ASP A 48 -3.52 -12.17 24.07
N THR A 49 -2.23 -11.88 24.07
CA THR A 49 -1.63 -10.76 23.34
C THR A 49 -1.23 -11.23 21.94
N CYS A 50 -1.50 -10.41 20.92
CA CYS A 50 -1.07 -10.67 19.55
C CYS A 50 0.05 -9.70 19.15
N ASP A 51 1.23 -10.23 18.82
CA ASP A 51 2.38 -9.43 18.39
C ASP A 51 2.43 -9.29 16.86
N ILE A 52 2.61 -8.06 16.39
CA ILE A 52 2.80 -7.71 14.98
C ILE A 52 4.25 -7.31 14.77
N TYR A 53 4.99 -8.11 13.99
CA TYR A 53 6.36 -7.80 13.60
C TYR A 53 6.37 -6.90 12.37
N LEU A 54 7.01 -5.73 12.49
CA LEU A 54 7.12 -4.75 11.42
C LEU A 54 8.51 -4.78 10.80
N SER A 55 8.55 -4.86 9.47
CA SER A 55 9.76 -4.68 8.68
C SER A 55 9.48 -3.66 7.58
N THR A 56 10.48 -2.85 7.26
CA THR A 56 10.33 -1.78 6.26
C THR A 56 11.41 -1.88 5.20
N LEU A 57 11.02 -1.64 3.96
CA LEU A 57 11.87 -1.72 2.78
C LEU A 57 11.66 -0.47 1.93
N GLN A 58 12.75 0.20 1.55
CA GLN A 58 12.68 1.30 0.59
C GLN A 58 12.70 0.77 -0.84
N VAL A 59 11.65 1.06 -1.61
CA VAL A 59 11.56 0.70 -3.04
C VAL A 59 11.99 1.89 -3.91
N PRO A 60 12.85 1.71 -4.93
CA PRO A 60 13.21 2.76 -5.87
C PRO A 60 11.98 3.33 -6.59
N VAL A 61 12.01 4.64 -6.88
CA VAL A 61 10.94 5.31 -7.64
C VAL A 61 11.15 5.11 -9.14
N THR A 62 11.23 3.84 -9.57
CA THR A 62 11.44 3.43 -10.97
C THR A 62 10.50 2.30 -11.34
N TYR A 63 10.00 2.31 -12.58
CA TYR A 63 9.08 1.26 -13.03
C TYR A 63 9.76 -0.11 -13.03
N GLU A 64 11.03 -0.15 -13.43
CA GLU A 64 11.86 -1.35 -13.37
C GLU A 64 12.04 -1.87 -11.95
N GLY A 65 12.34 -0.98 -10.99
CA GLY A 65 12.51 -1.36 -9.59
C GLY A 65 11.25 -1.97 -9.00
N VAL A 66 10.07 -1.41 -9.30
CA VAL A 66 8.79 -1.99 -8.88
C VAL A 66 8.58 -3.38 -9.47
N LEU A 67 8.82 -3.56 -10.78
CA LEU A 67 8.64 -4.86 -11.44
C LEU A 67 9.63 -5.93 -10.96
N ALA A 68 10.84 -5.52 -10.55
CA ALA A 68 11.85 -6.42 -10.04
C ALA A 68 11.60 -6.84 -8.58
N ILE A 69 11.09 -5.94 -7.74
CA ILE A 69 10.99 -6.14 -6.28
C ILE A 69 9.63 -6.71 -5.87
N VAL A 70 8.53 -6.14 -6.35
CA VAL A 70 7.19 -6.43 -5.81
C VAL A 70 6.78 -7.90 -5.92
N PRO A 71 7.00 -8.62 -7.04
CA PRO A 71 6.68 -10.04 -7.10
C PRO A 71 7.39 -10.87 -6.01
N GLY A 72 8.63 -10.50 -5.66
CA GLY A 72 9.39 -11.14 -4.58
C GLY A 72 8.78 -10.89 -3.20
N LEU A 73 8.17 -9.73 -2.96
CA LEU A 73 7.48 -9.43 -1.69
C LEU A 73 6.29 -10.36 -1.43
N HIS A 74 5.62 -10.83 -2.48
CA HIS A 74 4.46 -11.73 -2.41
C HIS A 74 4.81 -13.21 -2.55
N ALA A 75 6.10 -13.53 -2.73
CA ALA A 75 6.58 -14.90 -2.71
C ALA A 75 6.46 -15.50 -1.30
N ARG A 76 6.43 -16.83 -1.23
CA ARG A 76 6.33 -17.59 0.03
C ARG A 76 7.42 -18.67 0.03
N PRO A 77 8.57 -18.44 0.67
CA PRO A 77 8.94 -17.24 1.45
C PRO A 77 9.21 -16.01 0.58
N PRO A 78 9.15 -14.78 1.15
CA PRO A 78 9.46 -13.56 0.41
C PRO A 78 10.91 -13.51 -0.06
N VAL A 79 11.14 -12.85 -1.20
CA VAL A 79 12.47 -12.59 -1.76
C VAL A 79 12.68 -11.09 -1.82
N LEU A 80 13.57 -10.57 -0.97
CA LEU A 80 13.87 -9.14 -0.89
C LEU A 80 15.12 -8.79 -1.70
N PRO A 81 15.22 -7.55 -2.24
CA PRO A 81 16.48 -7.06 -2.76
C PRO A 81 17.51 -6.93 -1.61
N PRO A 82 18.82 -6.87 -1.93
CA PRO A 82 19.84 -6.55 -0.94
C PRO A 82 19.53 -5.23 -0.22
N SER A 83 19.86 -5.13 1.07
CA SER A 83 19.68 -3.88 1.81
C SER A 83 20.50 -2.77 1.16
N ALA A 84 19.85 -1.65 0.88
CA ALA A 84 20.52 -0.44 0.38
C ALA A 84 21.14 0.39 1.52
N ASP A 85 20.79 0.12 2.77
CA ASP A 85 21.28 0.80 3.96
C ASP A 85 22.02 -0.23 4.84
N PRO A 86 23.36 -0.17 4.92
CA PRO A 86 24.15 -1.14 5.69
C PRO A 86 23.92 -1.02 7.20
N ASP A 87 23.34 0.09 7.67
CA ASP A 87 23.07 0.33 9.09
C ASP A 87 21.68 -0.20 9.51
N LEU A 88 20.84 -0.62 8.55
CA LEU A 88 19.55 -1.24 8.81
C LEU A 88 19.74 -2.75 9.01
N PRO A 89 19.28 -3.32 10.15
CA PRO A 89 19.38 -4.76 10.38
C PRO A 89 18.64 -5.57 9.31
N ASP A 90 19.04 -6.84 9.14
CA ASP A 90 18.37 -7.72 8.20
C ASP A 90 16.90 -7.97 8.60
N ILE A 91 16.05 -8.15 7.59
CA ILE A 91 14.64 -8.47 7.77
C ILE A 91 14.50 -9.97 8.03
N LEU A 92 13.83 -10.33 9.13
CA LEU A 92 13.42 -11.71 9.36
C LEU A 92 12.27 -12.07 8.42
N LEU A 93 12.53 -12.93 7.43
CA LEU A 93 11.56 -13.28 6.41
C LEU A 93 10.57 -14.34 6.92
N PRO A 94 9.25 -14.07 6.92
CA PRO A 94 8.26 -15.06 7.30
C PRO A 94 8.22 -16.19 6.26
N ALA A 95 8.35 -17.43 6.71
CA ALA A 95 8.37 -18.61 5.83
C ALA A 95 7.12 -18.71 4.96
N ASP A 96 5.97 -18.33 5.52
CA ASP A 96 4.67 -18.37 4.87
C ASP A 96 4.33 -17.08 4.07
N GLY A 97 5.24 -16.12 3.99
CA GLY A 97 4.96 -14.80 3.40
C GLY A 97 4.41 -13.79 4.41
N PHE A 98 4.27 -12.53 3.97
CA PHE A 98 3.72 -11.48 4.81
C PHE A 98 2.19 -11.57 4.88
N ASP A 99 1.62 -11.31 6.06
CA ASP A 99 0.16 -11.19 6.25
C ASP A 99 -0.40 -9.88 5.67
N LEU A 100 0.39 -8.81 5.78
CA LEU A 100 0.05 -7.46 5.33
C LEU A 100 1.26 -6.81 4.65
N ILE A 101 1.02 -6.23 3.48
CA ILE A 101 1.93 -5.29 2.84
C ILE A 101 1.27 -3.91 2.83
N PHE A 102 1.91 -2.97 3.52
CA PHE A 102 1.45 -1.59 3.67
C PHE A 102 2.38 -0.65 2.91
N HIS A 103 1.97 -0.23 1.72
CA HIS A 103 2.73 0.72 0.92
C HIS A 103 2.50 2.16 1.40
N VAL A 104 3.56 2.96 1.44
CA VAL A 104 3.48 4.38 1.81
C VAL A 104 4.17 5.23 0.76
N GLY A 105 3.40 6.12 0.13
CA GLY A 105 3.90 7.07 -0.86
C GLY A 105 3.74 8.50 -0.39
N VAL A 106 4.57 9.40 -0.91
CA VAL A 106 4.36 10.84 -0.72
C VAL A 106 3.44 11.37 -1.81
N ALA A 107 2.39 12.10 -1.42
CA ALA A 107 1.61 12.94 -2.32
C ALA A 107 1.90 14.41 -2.01
N GLY A 108 1.34 15.32 -2.79
CA GLY A 108 1.42 16.75 -2.45
C GLY A 108 0.58 17.10 -1.21
N ARG A 109 0.68 18.36 -0.78
CA ARG A 109 0.08 18.90 0.46
C ARG A 109 -1.39 18.49 0.64
N GLY A 110 -1.73 18.05 1.85
CA GLY A 110 -3.11 17.72 2.23
C GLY A 110 -3.20 16.63 3.30
N PRO A 111 -4.42 16.16 3.62
CA PRO A 111 -4.61 15.06 4.56
C PRO A 111 -4.08 13.74 3.99
N LEU A 112 -3.92 12.75 4.87
CA LEU A 112 -3.62 11.37 4.52
C LEU A 112 -4.70 10.80 3.58
N ARG A 113 -4.29 9.98 2.61
CA ARG A 113 -5.20 9.35 1.64
C ARG A 113 -5.02 7.85 1.66
N MET A 114 -6.05 7.13 2.05
CA MET A 114 -6.04 5.67 2.07
C MET A 114 -6.63 5.15 0.75
N GLU A 115 -5.79 4.57 -0.10
CA GLU A 115 -6.16 4.21 -1.46
C GLU A 115 -6.95 2.89 -1.50
N ARG A 116 -8.00 2.85 -2.31
CA ARG A 116 -8.88 1.70 -2.46
C ARG A 116 -8.63 0.88 -3.71
N VAL A 117 -8.04 1.48 -4.74
CA VAL A 117 -7.92 0.90 -6.07
C VAL A 117 -6.55 1.23 -6.67
N GLY A 118 -5.97 0.26 -7.36
CA GLY A 118 -4.85 0.46 -8.28
C GLY A 118 -5.30 0.26 -9.72
N HIS A 119 -4.62 0.91 -10.67
CA HIS A 119 -4.97 0.85 -12.09
C HIS A 119 -3.93 0.09 -12.92
N LYS A 120 -4.34 -0.58 -13.99
CA LYS A 120 -3.42 -1.37 -14.84
C LYS A 120 -2.64 -0.51 -15.82
N PHE A 121 -3.19 0.64 -16.19
CA PHE A 121 -2.73 1.49 -17.28
C PHE A 121 -2.81 2.96 -16.89
N GLY A 122 -2.26 3.84 -17.73
CA GLY A 122 -2.31 5.31 -17.54
C GLY A 122 -0.96 5.94 -17.16
N TYR A 123 0.09 5.13 -17.07
CA TYR A 123 1.42 5.52 -16.60
C TYR A 123 2.25 6.26 -17.66
N ASN A 124 1.85 7.49 -17.96
CA ASN A 124 2.46 8.33 -18.99
C ASN A 124 3.60 9.21 -18.48
N MET A 125 3.81 9.27 -17.16
CA MET A 125 4.85 10.08 -16.54
C MET A 125 6.19 9.34 -16.48
N LYS A 126 7.30 10.08 -16.64
CA LYS A 126 8.67 9.57 -16.47
C LYS A 126 8.99 9.34 -14.99
N ASP A 127 9.70 8.25 -14.71
CA ASP A 127 10.16 7.90 -13.37
C ASP A 127 11.42 8.68 -12.95
N ALA A 128 12.02 8.32 -11.81
CA ALA A 128 13.23 8.98 -11.29
C ALA A 128 14.46 8.92 -12.18
N THR A 129 14.48 8.01 -13.16
CA THR A 129 15.56 7.86 -14.13
C THR A 129 15.23 8.49 -15.48
N GLY A 130 14.06 9.12 -15.62
CA GLY A 130 13.57 9.64 -16.90
C GLY A 130 12.91 8.58 -17.78
N SER A 131 12.67 7.37 -17.25
CA SER A 131 12.11 6.24 -18.00
C SER A 131 10.59 6.20 -17.92
N HIS A 132 9.93 5.77 -18.99
CA HIS A 132 8.48 5.55 -19.00
C HIS A 132 8.12 4.12 -18.59
N ALA A 133 6.88 3.92 -18.15
CA ALA A 133 6.33 2.59 -17.95
C ALA A 133 6.34 1.76 -19.26
N PRO A 134 6.38 0.43 -19.17
CA PRO A 134 6.34 -0.46 -20.32
C PRO A 134 5.15 -0.18 -21.24
N ILE A 135 5.40 -0.30 -22.55
CA ILE A 135 4.33 -0.21 -23.56
C ILE A 135 3.56 -1.52 -23.57
N VAL A 136 2.24 -1.42 -23.52
CA VAL A 136 1.33 -2.56 -23.59
C VAL A 136 0.84 -2.68 -25.02
N ARG A 137 1.28 -3.73 -25.71
CA ARG A 137 0.78 -4.04 -27.05
C ARG A 137 -0.62 -4.62 -26.93
N VAL A 138 -1.63 -3.81 -27.21
CA VAL A 138 -2.98 -4.30 -27.44
C VAL A 138 -2.96 -4.91 -28.84
N MET A 139 -3.15 -6.23 -28.97
CA MET A 139 -3.51 -6.78 -30.28
C MET A 139 -4.84 -6.13 -30.64
N ARG A 140 -4.88 -5.37 -31.74
CA ARG A 140 -6.14 -4.81 -32.24
C ARG A 140 -7.05 -5.98 -32.58
N GLU A 141 -7.97 -6.31 -31.69
CA GLU A 141 -9.20 -6.96 -32.13
C GLU A 141 -9.98 -5.90 -32.91
N GLU A 142 -10.08 -6.11 -34.22
CA GLU A 142 -10.91 -5.32 -35.12
C GLU A 142 -12.38 -5.52 -34.73
N ASN A 143 -12.85 -4.80 -33.70
CA ASN A 143 -14.23 -4.35 -33.50
C ASN A 143 -14.43 -3.91 -32.05
N SER A 144 -14.38 -2.61 -31.79
CA SER A 144 -15.47 -1.88 -31.10
C SER A 144 -15.04 -0.45 -30.76
N ASN A 145 -15.84 0.52 -31.23
CA ASN A 145 -15.96 1.91 -30.79
C ASN A 145 -14.73 2.59 -30.16
N SER A 146 -13.86 3.11 -31.03
CA SER A 146 -12.97 4.23 -30.74
C SER A 146 -13.78 5.50 -30.45
N ASN A 147 -14.27 5.61 -29.21
CA ASN A 147 -14.70 6.89 -28.65
C ASN A 147 -14.49 6.93 -27.13
N ARG A 148 -13.24 6.82 -26.70
CA ARG A 148 -12.81 7.34 -25.39
C ARG A 148 -11.75 8.40 -25.65
N GLY A 149 -12.22 9.62 -25.90
CA GLY A 149 -11.35 10.79 -25.86
C GLY A 149 -10.57 10.80 -24.54
N GLN A 150 -9.35 11.34 -24.58
CA GLN A 150 -8.50 11.50 -23.40
C GLN A 150 -9.34 12.06 -22.25
N SER A 151 -9.61 11.23 -21.24
CA SER A 151 -10.28 11.67 -20.02
C SER A 151 -9.40 12.72 -19.36
N GLU A 152 -9.99 13.82 -18.89
CA GLU A 152 -9.23 14.84 -18.19
C GLU A 152 -8.42 14.24 -17.04
N PRO A 153 -7.14 14.62 -16.87
CA PRO A 153 -6.30 14.10 -15.80
C PRO A 153 -6.94 14.32 -14.44
N SER A 154 -6.84 13.31 -13.58
CA SER A 154 -7.42 13.36 -12.24
C SER A 154 -6.77 14.44 -11.36
N ALA A 155 -7.36 14.79 -10.22
CA ALA A 155 -6.77 15.78 -9.32
C ALA A 155 -5.39 15.33 -8.80
N MET A 156 -5.24 14.03 -8.51
CA MET A 156 -3.97 13.45 -8.07
C MET A 156 -2.95 13.41 -9.19
N GLU A 157 -3.36 13.01 -10.39
CA GLU A 157 -2.49 13.00 -11.55
C GLU A 157 -2.00 14.42 -11.88
N ARG A 158 -2.89 15.42 -11.80
CA ARG A 158 -2.49 16.83 -11.94
C ARG A 158 -1.48 17.25 -10.87
N MET A 159 -1.67 16.80 -9.63
CA MET A 159 -0.74 17.08 -8.54
C MET A 159 0.62 16.44 -8.76
N GLU A 160 0.68 15.18 -9.22
CA GLU A 160 1.93 14.50 -9.57
C GLU A 160 2.61 15.19 -10.76
N ARG A 161 1.87 15.49 -11.84
CA ARG A 161 2.39 16.25 -12.99
C ARG A 161 2.97 17.60 -12.58
N ALA A 162 2.27 18.34 -11.71
CA ALA A 162 2.74 19.62 -11.19
C ALA A 162 3.95 19.48 -10.26
N ARG A 163 4.08 18.36 -9.54
CA ARG A 163 5.24 18.06 -8.70
C ARG A 163 6.49 17.73 -9.54
N LEU A 164 6.30 17.14 -10.72
CA LEU A 164 7.33 16.75 -11.66
C LEU A 164 7.73 17.88 -12.63
N SER A 165 7.55 19.17 -12.26
CA SER A 165 7.48 20.39 -13.10
C SER A 165 8.63 20.73 -14.07
N GLU A 166 9.32 19.76 -14.67
CA GLU A 166 10.35 19.92 -15.71
C GLU A 166 10.09 19.10 -16.98
N TYR A 167 8.94 18.44 -17.14
CA TYR A 167 8.67 17.60 -18.31
C TYR A 167 7.58 18.16 -19.23
N LEU A 168 8.01 18.59 -20.42
CA LEU A 168 7.17 18.65 -21.61
C LEU A 168 6.53 17.27 -21.81
N ILE A 169 5.20 17.21 -21.82
CA ILE A 169 4.50 16.09 -22.46
C ILE A 169 4.99 16.12 -23.92
N GLU A 170 5.71 15.08 -24.35
CA GLU A 170 6.09 15.00 -25.76
C GLU A 170 4.79 15.02 -26.58
N PRO A 171 4.61 16.01 -27.46
CA PRO A 171 3.47 16.01 -28.35
C PRO A 171 3.50 14.72 -29.17
N PRO A 172 2.33 14.20 -29.59
CA PRO A 172 2.28 13.00 -30.41
C PRO A 172 3.22 13.16 -31.60
N VAL A 173 4.27 12.34 -31.63
CA VAL A 173 5.12 12.23 -32.81
C VAL A 173 4.21 11.58 -33.86
N ASP A 174 3.73 12.39 -34.81
CA ASP A 174 2.99 11.93 -36.00
C ASP A 174 1.46 11.72 -35.88
N GLY A 175 0.77 12.42 -34.97
CA GLY A 175 -0.71 12.41 -34.92
C GLY A 175 -1.34 11.07 -34.49
N THR A 176 -0.53 10.10 -34.06
CA THR A 176 -0.99 8.85 -33.46
C THR A 176 -1.20 9.01 -31.96
N GLU A 177 -2.25 8.39 -31.42
CA GLU A 177 -2.51 8.37 -29.97
C GLU A 177 -1.26 7.93 -29.17
N PRO A 178 -0.98 8.55 -28.00
CA PRO A 178 0.16 8.16 -27.18
C PRO A 178 0.06 6.66 -26.83
N PRO A 179 1.19 5.94 -26.79
CA PRO A 179 1.16 4.49 -26.56
C PRO A 179 0.55 4.17 -25.19
N LYS A 180 -0.30 3.14 -25.12
CA LYS A 180 -0.86 2.64 -23.85
C LYS A 180 0.28 2.06 -23.00
N ARG A 181 0.47 2.61 -21.80
CA ARG A 181 1.55 2.23 -20.87
C ARG A 181 1.00 1.62 -19.57
N GLY A 182 1.72 0.65 -19.04
CA GLY A 182 1.39 -0.04 -17.79
C GLY A 182 1.75 -1.52 -17.79
N PHE A 183 0.87 -2.34 -17.21
CA PHE A 183 1.11 -3.77 -17.03
C PHE A 183 0.65 -4.58 -18.25
N GLY A 184 1.62 -5.12 -18.99
CA GLY A 184 1.41 -5.98 -20.15
C GLY A 184 1.66 -7.45 -19.85
N LYS A 185 2.76 -7.98 -20.38
CA LYS A 185 3.11 -9.41 -20.28
C LYS A 185 3.14 -9.90 -18.83
N GLY A 186 2.46 -11.00 -18.53
CA GLY A 186 2.34 -11.60 -17.20
C GLY A 186 1.18 -11.06 -16.34
N TYR A 187 0.52 -9.98 -16.80
CA TYR A 187 -0.60 -9.35 -16.12
C TYR A 187 -1.88 -9.36 -16.96
N GLU A 188 -1.91 -10.04 -18.10
CA GLU A 188 -3.00 -10.02 -19.07
C GLU A 188 -4.34 -10.40 -18.45
N SER A 189 -4.36 -11.41 -17.58
CA SER A 189 -5.56 -11.94 -16.92
C SER A 189 -6.12 -11.07 -15.80
N PHE A 190 -5.39 -10.05 -15.34
CA PHE A 190 -5.88 -9.16 -14.28
C PHE A 190 -6.77 -8.05 -14.84
N PRO A 191 -7.82 -7.64 -14.11
CA PRO A 191 -8.69 -6.55 -14.53
C PRO A 191 -7.93 -5.22 -14.62
N GLU A 192 -8.49 -4.26 -15.37
CA GLU A 192 -7.89 -2.92 -15.51
C GLU A 192 -7.83 -2.16 -14.18
N GLU A 193 -8.70 -2.48 -13.23
CA GLU A 193 -8.73 -1.93 -11.88
C GLU A 193 -8.78 -3.06 -10.87
N ILE A 194 -7.99 -2.96 -9.80
CA ILE A 194 -8.03 -3.90 -8.69
C ILE A 194 -8.32 -3.13 -7.39
N PHE A 195 -9.40 -3.49 -6.72
CA PHE A 195 -9.73 -3.00 -5.39
C PHE A 195 -9.05 -3.82 -4.30
N THR A 196 -8.65 -3.17 -3.21
CA THR A 196 -8.25 -3.87 -1.98
C THR A 196 -9.43 -4.58 -1.34
N GLU A 197 -9.17 -5.72 -0.68
CA GLU A 197 -10.16 -6.47 0.11
C GLU A 197 -10.41 -5.82 1.48
N ILE A 198 -9.62 -4.81 1.85
CA ILE A 198 -9.77 -4.09 3.11
C ILE A 198 -10.96 -3.13 3.03
N ASP A 199 -11.80 -3.15 4.07
CA ASP A 199 -12.82 -2.12 4.28
C ASP A 199 -12.16 -0.80 4.71
N VAL A 200 -11.68 -0.05 3.71
CA VAL A 200 -10.97 1.22 3.90
C VAL A 200 -11.85 2.27 4.58
N GLU A 201 -13.16 2.24 4.34
CA GLU A 201 -14.09 3.20 4.94
C GLU A 201 -14.20 2.98 6.46
N LYS A 202 -14.33 1.73 6.90
CA LYS A 202 -14.28 1.38 8.33
C LYS A 202 -12.94 1.71 8.97
N LEU A 203 -11.83 1.44 8.26
CA LEU A 203 -10.49 1.81 8.74
C LEU A 203 -10.37 3.32 8.94
N VAL A 204 -10.74 4.12 7.94
CA VAL A 204 -10.72 5.59 8.03
C VAL A 204 -11.61 6.10 9.16
N HIS A 205 -12.81 5.53 9.31
CA HIS A 205 -13.70 5.88 10.41
C HIS A 205 -13.08 5.57 11.79
N HIS A 206 -12.48 4.40 11.94
CA HIS A 206 -11.78 4.02 13.17
C HIS A 206 -10.60 4.95 13.47
N LEU A 207 -9.77 5.26 12.47
CA LEU A 207 -8.62 6.15 12.62
C LEU A 207 -9.04 7.55 13.07
N LYS A 208 -10.11 8.10 12.50
CA LYS A 208 -10.69 9.39 12.95
C LYS A 208 -11.14 9.34 14.41
N LYS A 209 -11.87 8.28 14.80
CA LYS A 209 -12.29 8.08 16.19
C LYS A 209 -11.10 7.94 17.14
N SER A 210 -9.99 7.41 16.65
CA SER A 210 -8.73 7.24 17.38
C SER A 210 -7.79 8.47 17.30
N GLY A 211 -8.28 9.63 16.82
CA GLY A 211 -7.54 10.90 16.82
C GLY A 211 -6.75 11.24 15.56
N VAL A 212 -6.81 10.40 14.51
CA VAL A 212 -6.21 10.71 13.19
C VAL A 212 -7.27 11.40 12.34
N GLU A 213 -7.47 12.70 12.54
CA GLU A 213 -8.57 13.43 11.90
C GLU A 213 -8.34 13.70 10.40
N GLN A 214 -7.08 14.02 10.04
CA GLN A 214 -6.68 14.42 8.69
C GLN A 214 -6.45 13.20 7.78
N ILE A 215 -7.50 12.41 7.55
CA ILE A 215 -7.48 11.22 6.70
C ILE A 215 -8.80 11.01 5.95
N TYR A 216 -8.73 10.48 4.72
CA TYR A 216 -9.91 10.06 3.96
C TYR A 216 -9.60 8.88 3.02
N SER A 217 -10.65 8.23 2.50
CA SER A 217 -10.52 7.16 1.50
C SER A 217 -10.41 7.75 0.09
N SER A 218 -9.56 7.17 -0.74
CA SER A 218 -9.27 7.64 -2.10
C SER A 218 -9.44 6.53 -3.14
N LEU A 219 -9.86 6.90 -4.34
CA LEU A 219 -10.02 6.02 -5.51
C LEU A 219 -8.99 6.32 -6.60
N ASP A 220 -7.97 7.11 -6.28
CA ASP A 220 -7.06 7.67 -7.27
C ASP A 220 -5.68 7.82 -6.65
N ALA A 221 -4.77 6.92 -7.00
CA ALA A 221 -3.38 6.98 -6.56
C ALA A 221 -2.48 7.79 -7.52
N GLY A 222 -3.07 8.51 -8.49
CA GLY A 222 -2.39 9.51 -9.31
C GLY A 222 -1.68 9.02 -10.57
N HIS A 223 -1.90 7.77 -11.01
CA HIS A 223 -1.33 7.18 -12.23
C HIS A 223 0.19 7.38 -12.41
N TYR A 224 0.91 7.43 -11.28
CA TYR A 224 2.38 7.47 -11.22
C TYR A 224 2.93 6.20 -10.54
N LEU A 225 4.14 6.26 -9.98
CA LEU A 225 4.78 5.13 -9.31
C LEU A 225 4.02 4.64 -8.07
N CYS A 226 3.30 5.53 -7.37
CA CYS A 226 2.45 5.16 -6.24
C CYS A 226 1.30 4.24 -6.66
N ASP A 227 0.58 4.60 -7.72
CA ASP A 227 -0.47 3.75 -8.30
C ASP A 227 0.12 2.49 -8.94
N PHE A 228 1.28 2.60 -9.59
CA PHE A 228 1.97 1.47 -10.24
C PHE A 228 2.39 0.39 -9.24
N ILE A 229 3.07 0.76 -8.14
CA ILE A 229 3.45 -0.20 -7.10
C ILE A 229 2.21 -0.79 -6.41
N TYR A 230 1.15 0.01 -6.23
CA TYR A 230 -0.08 -0.46 -5.61
C TYR A 230 -0.79 -1.50 -6.46
N TYR A 231 -1.01 -1.24 -7.76
CA TYR A 231 -1.60 -2.20 -8.68
C TYR A 231 -0.76 -3.48 -8.77
N CYS A 232 0.57 -3.34 -8.93
CA CYS A 232 1.49 -4.47 -8.96
C CYS A 232 1.30 -5.36 -7.73
N SER A 233 1.30 -4.76 -6.53
CA SER A 233 1.16 -5.48 -5.28
C SER A 233 -0.20 -6.14 -5.11
N LEU A 234 -1.28 -5.48 -5.53
CA LEU A 234 -2.63 -6.05 -5.50
C LEU A 234 -2.76 -7.25 -6.47
N ALA A 235 -2.18 -7.14 -7.67
CA ALA A 235 -2.17 -8.23 -8.65
C ALA A 235 -1.35 -9.43 -8.17
N GLU A 236 -0.16 -9.18 -7.60
CA GLU A 236 0.71 -10.24 -7.08
C GLU A 236 0.12 -10.93 -5.83
N SER A 237 -0.55 -10.18 -4.96
CA SER A 237 -1.33 -10.76 -3.85
C SER A 237 -2.38 -11.76 -4.37
N LYS A 238 -3.21 -11.35 -5.33
CA LYS A 238 -4.21 -12.22 -5.97
C LYS A 238 -3.58 -13.43 -6.67
N ARG A 239 -2.41 -13.24 -7.30
CA ARG A 239 -1.66 -14.31 -7.96
C ARG A 239 -1.19 -15.37 -6.97
N ALA A 240 -0.72 -14.95 -5.80
CA ALA A 240 -0.22 -15.84 -4.75
C ALA A 240 -1.36 -16.67 -4.14
N SER A 241 -2.54 -16.07 -3.93
CA SER A 241 -3.72 -16.75 -3.38
C SER A 241 -4.20 -17.92 -4.23
N GLY A 242 -4.12 -17.81 -5.56
CA GLY A 242 -4.53 -18.88 -6.47
C GLY A 242 -3.68 -20.15 -6.39
N LYS A 243 -2.61 -20.17 -5.60
CA LYS A 243 -1.65 -21.29 -5.49
C LYS A 243 -1.62 -21.97 -4.12
N ALA A 244 -2.29 -21.44 -3.10
CA ALA A 244 -2.19 -21.94 -1.72
C ALA A 244 -3.53 -21.93 -0.98
N ASP A 245 -3.74 -22.92 -0.12
CA ASP A 245 -4.92 -23.06 0.78
C ASP A 245 -4.85 -22.13 2.02
N LYS A 246 -3.98 -21.11 1.98
CA LYS A 246 -3.66 -20.20 3.10
C LYS A 246 -4.06 -18.75 2.78
N SER A 247 -4.22 -17.97 3.85
CA SER A 247 -4.58 -16.54 3.83
C SER A 247 -3.77 -15.70 2.83
N THR A 248 -4.47 -15.03 1.92
CA THR A 248 -3.99 -14.00 1.00
C THR A 248 -3.27 -12.88 1.76
N THR A 249 -2.12 -12.41 1.24
CA THR A 249 -1.44 -11.23 1.76
C THR A 249 -2.31 -10.00 1.52
N LYS A 250 -2.76 -9.33 2.58
CA LYS A 250 -3.54 -8.09 2.45
C LYS A 250 -2.65 -6.96 1.94
N VAL A 251 -3.20 -6.09 1.10
CA VAL A 251 -2.45 -4.97 0.51
C VAL A 251 -3.22 -3.67 0.71
N ILE A 252 -2.53 -2.65 1.22
CA ILE A 252 -3.07 -1.30 1.35
C ILE A 252 -2.00 -0.27 0.98
N PHE A 253 -2.45 0.91 0.56
CA PHE A 253 -1.58 2.03 0.23
C PHE A 253 -2.05 3.30 0.92
N LEU A 254 -1.11 4.03 1.53
CA LEU A 254 -1.33 5.34 2.15
C LEU A 254 -0.48 6.39 1.44
N HIS A 255 -1.12 7.45 0.95
CA HIS A 255 -0.42 8.69 0.63
C HIS A 255 -0.27 9.56 1.87
N CYS A 256 0.95 9.95 2.18
CA CYS A 256 1.28 10.95 3.19
C CYS A 256 1.63 12.30 2.55
N PRO A 257 1.43 13.42 3.25
CA PRO A 257 1.86 14.72 2.79
C PRO A 257 3.39 14.89 2.85
N PRO A 258 3.92 16.02 2.32
CA PRO A 258 5.24 16.50 2.68
C PRO A 258 5.35 16.74 4.20
N VAL A 259 6.57 16.61 4.73
CA VAL A 259 6.87 16.84 6.15
C VAL A 259 6.36 18.21 6.59
N ASP A 260 5.67 18.22 7.73
CA ASP A 260 5.06 19.37 8.40
C ASP A 260 4.02 20.12 7.55
N GLN A 261 3.40 19.45 6.57
CA GLN A 261 2.49 20.10 5.61
C GLN A 261 1.29 19.23 5.18
N PRO A 262 0.26 19.02 6.03
CA PRO A 262 0.00 19.66 7.32
C PRO A 262 0.35 18.78 8.53
N LEU A 263 0.91 17.60 8.30
CA LEU A 263 1.20 16.62 9.34
C LEU A 263 2.70 16.48 9.55
N SER A 264 3.11 16.30 10.80
CA SER A 264 4.48 15.95 11.15
C SER A 264 4.77 14.49 10.77
N THR A 265 6.06 14.13 10.72
CA THR A 265 6.47 12.74 10.46
C THR A 265 5.94 11.79 11.54
N GLU A 266 5.91 12.23 12.80
CA GLU A 266 5.42 11.48 13.94
C GLU A 266 3.93 11.22 13.83
N GLU A 267 3.14 12.21 13.42
CA GLU A 267 1.69 12.04 13.20
C GLU A 267 1.41 11.01 12.09
N VAL A 268 2.18 11.04 11.00
CA VAL A 268 2.06 10.05 9.92
C VAL A 268 2.47 8.65 10.42
N THR A 269 3.57 8.56 11.17
CA THR A 269 4.05 7.30 11.76
C THR A 269 3.01 6.67 12.69
N GLU A 270 2.39 7.48 13.56
CA GLU A 270 1.35 7.02 14.47
C GLU A 270 0.08 6.59 13.73
N ALA A 271 -0.30 7.30 12.66
CA ALA A 271 -1.41 6.88 11.81
C ALA A 271 -1.15 5.51 11.15
N ILE A 272 0.09 5.23 10.72
CA ILE A 272 0.49 3.93 10.17
C ILE A 272 0.38 2.84 11.25
N LYS A 273 0.93 3.06 12.45
CA LYS A 273 0.84 2.10 13.55
C LYS A 273 -0.61 1.75 13.90
N LYS A 274 -1.47 2.76 14.08
CA LYS A 274 -2.90 2.56 14.36
C LYS A 274 -3.61 1.79 13.25
N SER A 275 -3.23 2.05 12.00
CA SER A 275 -3.79 1.33 10.85
C SER A 275 -3.38 -0.15 10.88
N VAL A 276 -2.10 -0.44 11.12
CA VAL A 276 -1.59 -1.81 11.19
C VAL A 276 -2.22 -2.58 12.35
N ILE A 277 -2.32 -1.98 13.54
CA ILE A 277 -2.98 -2.58 14.70
C ILE A 277 -4.42 -2.96 14.37
N TRP A 278 -5.18 -2.06 13.75
CA TRP A 278 -6.57 -2.33 13.37
C TRP A 278 -6.68 -3.46 12.32
N LEU A 279 -5.82 -3.43 11.31
CA LEU A 279 -5.82 -4.40 10.21
C LEU A 279 -5.45 -5.81 10.67
N CYS A 280 -4.42 -5.94 11.50
CA CYS A 280 -3.96 -7.22 12.02
C CYS A 280 -4.84 -7.71 13.18
N GLY A 281 -5.42 -6.82 13.98
CA GLY A 281 -6.37 -7.18 15.04
C GLY A 281 -7.67 -7.79 14.49
N ALA A 282 -8.13 -7.34 13.31
CA ALA A 282 -9.25 -7.97 12.62
C ALA A 282 -8.91 -9.38 12.10
N VAL A 283 -7.64 -9.65 11.76
CA VAL A 283 -7.17 -10.98 11.36
C VAL A 283 -7.14 -11.93 12.55
N ALA A 284 -6.62 -11.49 13.69
CA ALA A 284 -6.58 -12.29 14.92
C ALA A 284 -7.98 -12.76 15.37
N LYS A 285 -8.99 -11.87 15.30
CA LYS A 285 -10.39 -12.20 15.64
C LYS A 285 -11.04 -13.21 14.69
N SER A 286 -10.58 -13.30 13.44
CA SER A 286 -11.14 -14.23 12.44
C SER A 286 -10.50 -15.62 12.51
N ALA A 287 -9.38 -15.77 13.22
CA ALA A 287 -8.65 -17.04 13.38
C ALA A 287 -9.13 -17.87 14.58
N ILE A 288 -9.98 -17.31 15.45
CA ILE A 288 -10.59 -18.03 16.57
C ILE A 288 -11.82 -18.79 16.03
N PRO A 289 -11.82 -20.13 16.02
CA PRO A 289 -12.99 -20.89 15.62
C PRO A 289 -14.15 -20.58 16.56
N SER A 290 -15.34 -20.32 16.01
CA SER A 290 -16.57 -20.26 16.79
C SER A 290 -16.76 -21.63 17.46
N THR A 291 -16.60 -21.71 18.78
CA THR A 291 -16.88 -22.93 19.57
C THR A 291 -18.36 -23.24 19.61
#